data_AF-A0A7S3DME1-F1
#
_entry.id   AF-A0A7S3DME1-F1
#
_cell.length_a   1.000
_cell.length_b   1.000
_cell.length_c   1.000
_cell.angle_alpha   90.00
_cell.angle_beta   90.00
_cell.angle_gamma   90.00
#
_symmetry.space_group_name_H-M   'P 1'
#
loop_
_entity.id
_entity.type
_entity.pdbx_description
1 polymer ?
#
loop_
_entity_poly.entity_id
_entity_poly.type
_entity_poly.pdbx_seq_one_letter_code
_entity_poly.pdbx_strand_id
1 'polypeptide(L)'
;SSLAQTMFRWDFSLVPAPSPSLESNTTLLLQEDGVGWQDFDRAVVIGAVCGVIGLLVLTPHWMVLYFPPLVALGNSVLIYSFPVLQLERIVHEVETRLLKIPNFLINEHQDDQNTPSETERAITEIAYEIFAESSTDQARSRAQTFKDQGDLLFQSSDFVGAKKCYSIIIELLRFMPDSTDESNLLLGTALSNRAACFLEMESRASSVAFQKSLVEQAIRDCTNALKSSWAPQVLPRRILNKLKFTQDKAMARL
;
A
#
# COMPACT_ATOMS: atom_id res chain seq x y z
N SER A 1 -39.31 -11.90 -17.00
CA SER A 1 -38.03 -12.43 -17.50
C SER A 1 -36.89 -11.70 -16.81
N SER A 2 -36.48 -12.18 -15.63
CA SER A 2 -35.43 -11.57 -14.82
C SER A 2 -34.05 -12.05 -15.27
N LEU A 3 -33.22 -11.14 -15.78
CA LEU A 3 -31.80 -11.38 -16.00
C LEU A 3 -31.07 -11.12 -14.68
N ALA A 4 -30.44 -12.17 -14.18
CA ALA A 4 -29.71 -12.22 -12.94
C ALA A 4 -28.49 -11.28 -12.96
N GLN A 5 -28.37 -10.47 -11.91
CA GLN A 5 -27.16 -9.73 -11.56
C GLN A 5 -26.11 -10.72 -11.02
N THR A 6 -25.12 -11.06 -11.83
CA THR A 6 -23.85 -11.62 -11.34
C THR A 6 -23.01 -10.49 -10.77
N MET A 7 -23.16 -10.26 -9.46
CA MET A 7 -22.32 -9.38 -8.66
C MET A 7 -20.95 -10.06 -8.49
N PHE A 8 -19.91 -9.54 -9.15
CA PHE A 8 -18.53 -9.95 -8.88
C PHE A 8 -18.14 -9.45 -7.49
N ARG A 9 -18.27 -10.33 -6.49
CA ARG A 9 -17.83 -10.11 -5.12
C ARG A 9 -16.29 -10.08 -5.11
N TRP A 10 -15.74 -9.04 -4.48
CA TRP A 10 -14.32 -8.95 -4.20
C TRP A 10 -14.01 -9.94 -3.07
N ASP A 11 -13.59 -11.16 -3.41
CA ASP A 11 -13.12 -12.12 -2.39
C ASP A 11 -11.75 -11.66 -1.87
N PHE A 12 -11.78 -10.79 -0.87
CA PHE A 12 -10.82 -10.78 0.21
C PHE A 12 -11.36 -11.73 1.27
N SER A 13 -10.65 -12.82 1.57
CA SER A 13 -11.03 -13.79 2.58
C SER A 13 -11.26 -13.09 3.93
N LEU A 14 -12.53 -13.02 4.36
CA LEU A 14 -12.96 -12.39 5.61
C LEU A 14 -12.63 -13.30 6.79
N VAL A 15 -11.75 -12.83 7.69
CA VAL A 15 -11.73 -13.28 9.09
C VAL A 15 -12.93 -12.61 9.79
N PRO A 16 -13.83 -13.35 10.47
CA PRO A 16 -14.97 -12.74 11.13
C PRO A 16 -14.52 -11.91 12.34
N ALA A 17 -14.84 -10.62 12.33
CA ALA A 17 -14.73 -9.77 13.51
C ALA A 17 -15.77 -10.18 14.58
N PRO A 18 -15.42 -10.17 15.87
CA PRO A 18 -16.38 -10.45 16.94
C PRO A 18 -17.40 -9.31 17.08
N SER A 19 -18.64 -9.69 17.38
CA SER A 19 -19.78 -8.80 17.58
C SER A 19 -19.63 -7.97 18.86
N PRO A 20 -20.05 -6.69 18.88
CA PRO A 20 -20.07 -5.89 20.10
C PRO A 20 -21.32 -6.16 20.93
N SER A 21 -21.14 -6.42 22.21
CA SER A 21 -22.19 -6.41 23.22
C SER A 21 -22.57 -4.98 23.58
N LEU A 22 -23.88 -4.70 23.58
CA LEU A 22 -24.50 -3.52 24.19
C LEU A 22 -24.15 -3.47 25.69
N GLU A 23 -23.77 -2.29 26.19
CA GLU A 23 -24.22 -1.85 27.53
C GLU A 23 -24.15 -0.31 27.73
N SER A 24 -25.33 0.21 28.08
CA SER A 24 -25.68 1.37 28.91
C SER A 24 -24.99 2.74 28.83
N ASN A 25 -25.85 3.72 28.53
CA ASN A 25 -25.79 5.14 28.85
C ASN A 25 -25.22 5.49 30.24
N THR A 26 -24.36 6.52 30.29
CA THR A 26 -24.33 7.46 31.43
C THR A 26 -23.93 8.84 30.91
N THR A 27 -24.85 9.80 31.05
CA THR A 27 -24.71 11.21 30.74
C THR A 27 -23.95 11.90 31.88
N LEU A 28 -22.82 12.56 31.59
CA LEU A 28 -22.16 13.47 32.51
C LEU A 28 -21.71 14.73 31.76
N LEU A 29 -22.35 15.84 32.13
CA LEU A 29 -22.00 17.22 31.78
C LEU A 29 -20.66 17.59 32.41
N LEU A 30 -19.66 17.96 31.62
CA LEU A 30 -18.57 18.83 32.06
C LEU A 30 -18.13 19.74 30.92
N GLN A 31 -17.98 21.00 31.31
CA GLN A 31 -17.68 22.19 30.52
C GLN A 31 -16.17 22.28 30.22
N GLU A 32 -15.87 22.99 29.14
CA GLU A 32 -14.59 23.10 28.42
C GLU A 32 -13.36 23.44 29.27
N ASP A 33 -12.22 22.82 28.91
CA ASP A 33 -10.94 23.52 28.73
C ASP A 33 -10.06 22.73 27.74
N GLY A 34 -9.51 23.45 26.76
CA GLY A 34 -8.84 22.88 25.58
C GLY A 34 -7.45 22.31 25.87
N VAL A 35 -7.26 21.03 25.54
CA VAL A 35 -5.95 20.42 25.26
C VAL A 35 -6.15 19.40 24.12
N GLY A 36 -5.27 19.46 23.11
CA GLY A 36 -5.40 18.71 21.86
C GLY A 36 -5.30 17.19 22.02
N TRP A 37 -6.26 16.47 21.45
CA TRP A 37 -6.38 15.01 21.50
C TRP A 37 -5.54 14.25 20.46
N GLN A 38 -4.57 14.89 19.80
CA GLN A 38 -3.73 14.22 18.79
C GLN A 38 -2.49 13.52 19.34
N ASP A 39 -2.09 13.80 20.59
CA ASP A 39 -0.91 13.19 21.21
C ASP A 39 -1.23 11.97 22.10
N PHE A 40 -2.51 11.77 22.46
CA PHE A 40 -2.89 10.71 23.41
C PHE A 40 -2.88 9.31 22.76
N ASP A 41 -3.31 9.19 21.50
CA ASP A 41 -3.30 7.89 20.78
C ASP A 41 -1.88 7.42 20.40
N ARG A 42 -0.94 8.36 20.17
CA ARG A 42 0.46 8.01 19.90
C ARG A 42 1.18 7.54 21.16
N ALA A 43 0.89 8.14 22.32
CA ALA A 43 1.50 7.75 23.59
C ALA A 43 1.07 6.34 24.05
N VAL A 44 -0.19 5.95 23.79
CA VAL A 44 -0.71 4.62 24.17
C VAL A 44 -0.14 3.52 23.27
N VAL A 45 -0.01 3.77 21.97
CA VAL A 45 0.58 2.79 21.03
C VAL A 45 2.10 2.65 21.26
N ILE A 46 2.82 3.74 21.51
CA ILE A 46 4.25 3.70 21.86
C ILE A 46 4.45 3.03 23.23
N GLY A 47 3.56 3.30 24.20
CA GLY A 47 3.60 2.64 25.51
C GLY A 47 3.38 1.13 25.46
N ALA A 48 2.47 0.66 24.60
CA ALA A 48 2.21 -0.77 24.42
C ALA A 48 3.36 -1.49 23.70
N VAL A 49 3.97 -0.86 22.70
CA VAL A 49 5.11 -1.44 21.95
C VAL A 49 6.40 -1.42 22.80
N CYS A 50 6.66 -0.36 23.57
CA CYS A 50 7.79 -0.32 24.51
C CYS A 50 7.59 -1.25 25.71
N GLY A 51 6.35 -1.49 26.16
CA GLY A 51 6.05 -2.44 27.23
C GLY A 51 6.36 -3.89 26.87
N VAL A 52 6.09 -4.30 25.63
CA VAL A 52 6.40 -5.66 25.14
C VAL A 52 7.91 -5.87 24.93
N ILE A 53 8.63 -4.83 24.48
CA ILE A 53 10.09 -4.88 24.31
C ILE A 53 10.81 -4.80 25.68
N GLY A 54 10.30 -4.02 26.63
CA GLY A 54 10.82 -3.96 28.00
C GLY A 54 10.65 -5.27 28.77
N LEU A 55 9.57 -6.02 28.52
CA LEU A 55 9.35 -7.34 29.13
C LEU A 55 10.32 -8.43 28.60
N LEU A 56 10.84 -8.26 27.39
CA LEU A 56 11.82 -9.16 26.78
C LEU A 56 13.27 -8.87 27.19
N VAL A 57 13.57 -7.64 27.63
CA VAL A 57 14.95 -7.21 27.97
C VAL A 57 15.24 -7.27 29.49
N LEU A 58 14.23 -7.41 30.35
CA LEU A 58 14.38 -7.43 31.82
C LEU A 58 14.17 -8.81 32.48
N THR A 59 14.46 -9.91 31.78
CA THR A 59 14.58 -11.22 32.45
C THR A 59 16.06 -11.50 32.79
N PRO A 60 16.48 -11.38 34.06
CA PRO A 60 17.86 -11.63 34.46
C PRO A 60 18.21 -13.13 34.35
N HIS A 61 19.34 -13.42 33.72
CA HIS A 61 19.97 -14.73 33.46
C HIS A 61 20.43 -15.53 34.71
N TRP A 62 19.68 -15.56 35.81
CA TRP A 62 20.10 -16.26 37.02
C TRP A 62 18.98 -17.16 37.57
N MET A 63 18.60 -18.17 36.79
CA MET A 63 18.09 -19.42 37.35
C MET A 63 18.52 -20.58 36.45
N VAL A 64 19.72 -21.09 36.75
CA VAL A 64 20.15 -22.43 36.38
C VAL A 64 19.32 -23.40 37.23
N LEU A 65 18.23 -23.90 36.67
CA LEU A 65 17.60 -25.13 37.15
C LEU A 65 17.85 -26.23 36.14
N TYR A 66 18.57 -27.23 36.64
CA TYR A 66 18.88 -28.52 36.03
C TYR A 66 17.71 -29.10 35.23
N PHE A 67 17.90 -29.24 33.92
CA PHE A 67 17.18 -30.20 33.08
C PHE A 67 18.22 -31.11 32.39
N PRO A 68 18.03 -32.44 32.39
CA PRO A 68 18.99 -33.38 31.82
C PRO A 68 18.98 -33.34 30.27
N PRO A 69 20.02 -33.87 29.60
CA PRO A 69 20.31 -33.54 28.21
C PRO A 69 19.40 -34.32 27.26
N LEU A 70 18.54 -33.63 26.53
CA LEU A 70 18.02 -34.13 25.26
C LEU A 70 18.85 -33.52 24.13
N VAL A 71 19.81 -34.32 23.72
CA VAL A 71 20.55 -34.23 22.47
C VAL A 71 19.58 -34.24 21.29
N ALA A 72 19.94 -33.47 20.25
CA ALA A 72 19.41 -33.47 18.89
C ALA A 72 18.09 -32.72 18.64
N LEU A 73 18.23 -31.45 18.27
CA LEU A 73 17.64 -30.86 17.06
C LEU A 73 18.42 -29.57 16.74
N GLY A 74 19.53 -29.75 16.02
CA GLY A 74 20.35 -28.65 15.53
C GLY A 74 19.66 -27.89 14.40
N ASN A 75 19.96 -26.60 14.34
CA ASN A 75 19.90 -25.73 13.16
C ASN A 75 18.54 -25.52 12.50
N SER A 76 17.67 -24.66 13.05
CA SER A 76 16.57 -24.07 12.26
C SER A 76 16.09 -22.67 12.70
N VAL A 77 16.63 -22.05 13.75
CA VAL A 77 16.02 -20.82 14.32
C VAL A 77 16.65 -19.50 13.79
N LEU A 78 17.73 -19.56 13.01
CA LEU A 78 18.43 -18.34 12.55
C LEU A 78 17.96 -17.77 11.19
N ILE A 79 16.88 -18.28 10.58
CA ILE A 79 16.50 -17.87 9.21
C ILE A 79 15.33 -16.87 9.16
N TYR A 80 14.59 -16.64 10.25
CA TYR A 80 13.39 -15.79 10.21
C TYR A 80 13.56 -14.34 10.68
N SER A 81 14.73 -13.94 11.16
CA SER A 81 14.94 -12.59 11.73
C SER A 81 15.42 -11.55 10.72
N PHE A 82 15.95 -11.98 9.58
CA PHE A 82 16.55 -11.09 8.57
C PHE A 82 15.55 -10.30 7.69
N PRO A 83 14.38 -10.86 7.27
CA PRO A 83 13.46 -10.11 6.42
C PRO A 83 12.73 -8.98 7.16
N VAL A 84 12.50 -9.11 8.48
CA VAL A 84 11.74 -8.13 9.27
C VAL A 84 12.51 -6.81 9.44
N LEU A 85 13.81 -6.88 9.73
CA LEU A 85 14.65 -5.67 9.90
C LEU A 85 14.88 -4.91 8.59
N GLN A 86 14.94 -5.62 7.46
CA GLN A 86 14.96 -5.00 6.13
C GLN A 86 13.64 -4.32 5.80
N LEU A 87 12.51 -4.94 6.19
CA LEU A 87 11.18 -4.37 6.02
C LEU A 87 11.02 -3.09 6.86
N GLU A 88 11.45 -3.08 8.13
CA GLU A 88 11.37 -1.90 8.99
C GLU A 88 12.23 -0.75 8.50
N ARG A 89 13.46 -1.02 8.01
CA ARG A 89 14.30 0.03 7.42
C ARG A 89 13.66 0.61 6.15
N ILE A 90 13.08 -0.22 5.29
CA ILE A 90 12.43 0.22 4.04
C ILE A 90 11.13 0.96 4.35
N VAL A 91 10.29 0.45 5.25
CA VAL A 91 9.07 1.12 5.71
C VAL A 91 9.44 2.47 6.32
N HIS A 92 10.48 2.52 7.16
CA HIS A 92 10.93 3.78 7.74
C HIS A 92 11.51 4.74 6.69
N GLU A 93 12.26 4.26 5.71
CA GLU A 93 12.84 5.08 4.63
C GLU A 93 11.77 5.60 3.67
N VAL A 94 10.78 4.77 3.35
CA VAL A 94 9.62 5.12 2.54
C VAL A 94 8.70 6.07 3.29
N GLU A 95 8.37 5.81 4.54
CA GLU A 95 7.58 6.71 5.37
C GLU A 95 8.29 8.04 5.54
N THR A 96 9.58 8.05 5.89
CA THR A 96 10.32 9.31 6.05
C THR A 96 10.49 10.08 4.75
N ARG A 97 10.59 9.43 3.58
CA ARG A 97 10.71 10.12 2.28
C ARG A 97 9.35 10.47 1.67
N LEU A 98 8.32 9.63 1.77
CA LEU A 98 6.96 9.86 1.24
C LEU A 98 6.10 10.77 2.11
N LEU A 99 6.25 10.73 3.44
CA LEU A 99 5.57 11.66 4.37
C LEU A 99 6.20 13.06 4.31
N LYS A 100 7.43 13.19 3.80
CA LYS A 100 8.09 14.48 3.56
C LYS A 100 7.60 15.21 2.32
N ILE A 101 6.83 14.58 1.42
CA ILE A 101 6.25 15.27 0.25
C ILE A 101 4.98 16.01 0.71
N PRO A 102 5.01 17.31 1.00
CA PRO A 102 3.85 18.05 1.48
C PRO A 102 2.87 18.29 0.31
N ASN A 103 1.58 18.45 0.60
CA ASN A 103 0.58 18.99 -0.34
C ASN A 103 0.28 18.21 -1.63
N PHE A 104 0.43 16.88 -1.63
CA PHE A 104 0.14 16.01 -2.79
C PHE A 104 -1.26 16.16 -3.41
N LEU A 105 -2.29 16.50 -2.62
CA LEU A 105 -3.66 16.61 -3.11
C LEU A 105 -4.13 18.06 -3.32
N ILE A 106 -3.37 19.05 -2.86
CA ILE A 106 -3.88 20.43 -2.74
C ILE A 106 -3.45 21.27 -3.95
N ASN A 107 -2.37 20.90 -4.66
CA ASN A 107 -1.80 21.72 -5.73
C ASN A 107 -1.92 21.15 -7.16
N GLU A 108 -2.61 20.02 -7.40
CA GLU A 108 -2.86 19.55 -8.78
C GLU A 108 -3.85 20.45 -9.57
N HIS A 109 -4.30 21.59 -9.01
CA HIS A 109 -5.38 22.37 -9.58
C HIS A 109 -5.00 23.58 -10.44
N GLN A 110 -3.75 23.99 -10.54
CA GLN A 110 -3.40 25.16 -11.38
C GLN A 110 -1.95 25.11 -11.85
N ASP A 111 -1.65 24.38 -12.93
CA ASP A 111 -0.85 24.94 -14.05
C ASP A 111 -0.44 23.86 -15.08
N ASP A 112 -0.67 24.23 -16.34
CA ASP A 112 -0.12 23.74 -17.62
C ASP A 112 -0.05 22.23 -17.97
N GLN A 113 -0.66 21.92 -19.12
CA GLN A 113 -1.01 20.60 -19.65
C GLN A 113 0.13 19.66 -20.10
N ASN A 114 1.35 19.72 -19.58
CA ASN A 114 2.38 18.73 -19.98
C ASN A 114 3.54 18.54 -19.02
N THR A 115 3.55 19.23 -17.88
CA THR A 115 4.58 19.03 -16.86
C THR A 115 4.13 17.97 -15.86
N PRO A 116 4.92 16.91 -15.61
CA PRO A 116 4.65 15.97 -14.53
C PRO A 116 4.46 16.77 -13.25
N SER A 117 3.43 16.44 -12.48
CA SER A 117 3.18 17.15 -11.22
C SER A 117 4.42 17.06 -10.35
N GLU A 118 4.66 18.04 -9.47
CA GLU A 118 5.82 18.04 -8.58
C GLU A 118 5.95 16.71 -7.81
N THR A 119 4.81 16.08 -7.50
CA THR A 119 4.82 14.76 -6.88
C THR A 119 5.15 13.61 -7.82
N GLU A 120 4.72 13.64 -9.08
CA GLU A 120 5.18 12.65 -10.06
C GLU A 120 6.68 12.75 -10.30
N ARG A 121 7.25 13.96 -10.27
CA ARG A 121 8.71 14.16 -10.30
C ARG A 121 9.38 13.57 -9.06
N ALA A 122 8.87 13.88 -7.86
CA ALA A 122 9.42 13.34 -6.62
C ALA A 122 9.33 11.81 -6.56
N ILE A 123 8.24 11.21 -7.04
CA ILE A 123 8.10 9.75 -7.13
C ILE A 123 9.12 9.17 -8.11
N THR A 124 9.28 9.78 -9.28
CA THR A 124 10.27 9.37 -10.28
C THR A 124 11.69 9.44 -9.72
N GLU A 125 12.03 10.52 -9.02
CA GLU A 125 13.34 10.71 -8.38
C GLU A 125 13.60 9.66 -7.30
N ILE A 126 12.64 9.44 -6.39
CA ILE A 126 12.73 8.38 -5.37
C ILE A 126 12.91 7.01 -6.03
N ALA A 127 12.12 6.69 -7.06
CA ALA A 127 12.24 5.40 -7.75
C ALA A 127 13.60 5.24 -8.43
N TYR A 128 14.12 6.31 -9.03
CA TYR A 128 15.44 6.32 -9.65
C TYR A 128 16.56 6.12 -8.62
N GLU A 129 16.54 6.83 -7.49
CA GLU A 129 17.51 6.64 -6.41
C GLU A 129 17.49 5.21 -5.88
N ILE A 130 16.28 4.69 -5.61
CA ILE A 130 16.08 3.31 -5.16
C ILE A 130 16.68 2.33 -6.17
N PHE A 131 16.46 2.56 -7.47
CA PHE A 131 16.98 1.70 -8.53
C PHE A 131 18.50 1.81 -8.65
N ALA A 132 19.06 3.01 -8.68
CA ALA A 132 20.49 3.28 -8.84
C ALA A 132 21.36 2.65 -7.75
N GLU A 133 20.80 2.47 -6.55
CA GLU A 133 21.46 1.83 -5.41
C GLU A 133 21.23 0.30 -5.34
N SER A 134 20.50 -0.29 -6.30
CA SER A 134 20.01 -1.67 -6.21
C SER A 134 20.35 -2.50 -7.44
N SER A 135 20.50 -3.82 -7.24
CA SER A 135 20.46 -4.76 -8.38
C SER A 135 19.03 -4.93 -8.89
N THR A 136 18.84 -5.47 -10.10
CA THR A 136 17.51 -5.76 -10.67
C THR A 136 16.66 -6.64 -9.74
N ASP A 137 17.26 -7.63 -9.07
CA ASP A 137 16.56 -8.50 -8.12
C ASP A 137 16.16 -7.76 -6.84
N GLN A 138 17.01 -6.87 -6.34
CA GLN A 138 16.68 -6.02 -5.19
C GLN A 138 15.58 -5.02 -5.54
N ALA A 139 15.63 -4.41 -6.73
CA ALA A 139 14.58 -3.55 -7.25
C ALA A 139 13.24 -4.31 -7.30
N ARG A 140 13.21 -5.51 -7.87
CA ARG A 140 12.01 -6.37 -7.91
C ARG A 140 11.50 -6.70 -6.50
N SER A 141 12.39 -7.05 -5.58
CA SER A 141 12.02 -7.31 -4.18
C SER A 141 11.42 -6.08 -3.51
N ARG A 142 11.99 -4.88 -3.73
CA ARG A 142 11.46 -3.62 -3.21
C ARG A 142 10.09 -3.32 -3.81
N ALA A 143 9.91 -3.52 -5.11
CA ALA A 143 8.62 -3.36 -5.78
C ALA A 143 7.54 -4.27 -5.19
N GLN A 144 7.89 -5.51 -4.84
CA GLN A 144 6.98 -6.42 -4.16
C GLN A 144 6.59 -5.90 -2.77
N THR A 145 7.55 -5.40 -1.98
CA THR A 145 7.27 -4.77 -0.67
C THR A 145 6.31 -3.58 -0.82
N PHE A 146 6.54 -2.70 -1.81
CA PHE A 146 5.62 -1.59 -2.09
C PHE A 146 4.23 -2.07 -2.50
N LYS A 147 4.13 -3.19 -3.23
CA LYS A 147 2.84 -3.77 -3.60
C LYS A 147 2.06 -4.16 -2.36
N ASP A 148 2.71 -4.89 -1.46
CA ASP A 148 2.06 -5.42 -0.25
C ASP A 148 1.66 -4.27 0.70
N GLN A 149 2.48 -3.23 0.82
CA GLN A 149 2.12 -2.01 1.54
C GLN A 149 0.96 -1.26 0.86
N GLY A 150 0.99 -1.12 -0.46
CA GLY A 150 -0.09 -0.50 -1.22
C GLY A 150 -1.42 -1.24 -1.07
N ASP A 151 -1.38 -2.58 -1.02
CA ASP A 151 -2.56 -3.41 -0.78
C ASP A 151 -3.13 -3.18 0.63
N LEU A 152 -2.27 -3.08 1.65
CA LEU A 152 -2.67 -2.75 3.03
C LEU A 152 -3.30 -1.36 3.13
N LEU A 153 -2.68 -0.34 2.54
CA LEU A 153 -3.19 1.04 2.53
C LEU A 153 -4.53 1.14 1.78
N PHE A 154 -4.67 0.37 0.69
CA PHE A 154 -5.93 0.30 -0.03
C PHE A 154 -7.04 -0.30 0.85
N GLN A 155 -6.76 -1.38 1.57
CA GLN A 155 -7.71 -2.02 2.49
C GLN A 155 -8.11 -1.09 3.64
N SER A 156 -7.19 -0.27 4.14
CA SER A 156 -7.47 0.76 5.15
C SER A 156 -8.10 2.03 4.59
N SER A 157 -8.55 2.03 3.32
CA SER A 157 -9.15 3.18 2.64
C SER A 157 -8.24 4.41 2.48
N ASP A 158 -6.93 4.27 2.68
CA ASP A 158 -5.93 5.28 2.33
C ASP A 158 -5.51 5.11 0.86
N PHE A 159 -6.40 5.51 -0.04
CA PHE A 159 -6.20 5.40 -1.48
C PHE A 159 -5.07 6.29 -2.00
N VAL A 160 -4.74 7.34 -1.26
CA VAL A 160 -3.69 8.30 -1.61
C VAL A 160 -2.33 7.68 -1.34
N GLY A 161 -2.14 7.10 -0.14
CA GLY A 161 -0.97 6.31 0.21
C GLY A 161 -0.81 5.11 -0.72
N ALA A 162 -1.89 4.36 -0.95
CA ALA A 162 -1.88 3.22 -1.88
C ALA A 162 -1.46 3.64 -3.30
N LYS A 163 -2.02 4.75 -3.82
CA LYS A 163 -1.63 5.32 -5.13
C LYS A 163 -0.12 5.58 -5.18
N LYS A 164 0.47 6.19 -4.14
CA LYS A 164 1.90 6.48 -4.07
C LYS A 164 2.74 5.20 -4.16
N CYS A 165 2.40 4.18 -3.39
CA CYS A 165 3.08 2.87 -3.44
C CYS A 165 3.04 2.28 -4.86
N TYR A 166 1.86 2.24 -5.49
CA TYR A 166 1.75 1.69 -6.85
C TYR A 166 2.48 2.54 -7.89
N SER A 167 2.51 3.87 -7.75
CA SER A 167 3.30 4.73 -8.64
C SER A 167 4.79 4.47 -8.52
N ILE A 168 5.32 4.26 -7.31
CA ILE A 168 6.74 3.91 -7.13
C ILE A 168 7.06 2.59 -7.82
N ILE A 169 6.20 1.57 -7.70
CA ILE A 169 6.37 0.29 -8.39
C ILE A 169 6.45 0.51 -9.90
N ILE A 170 5.54 1.31 -10.46
CA ILE A 170 5.51 1.56 -11.90
C ILE A 170 6.79 2.23 -12.38
N GLU A 171 7.29 3.26 -11.70
CA GLU A 171 8.54 3.92 -12.09
C GLU A 171 9.76 3.04 -11.87
N LEU A 172 9.84 2.34 -10.75
CA LEU A 172 10.95 1.46 -10.45
C LEU A 172 11.07 0.33 -11.49
N LEU A 173 9.94 -0.26 -11.89
CA LEU A 173 9.94 -1.32 -12.90
C LEU A 173 10.23 -0.79 -14.32
N ARG A 174 9.94 0.49 -14.60
CA ARG A 174 10.30 1.14 -15.88
C ARG A 174 11.80 1.37 -16.03
N PHE A 175 12.51 1.61 -14.93
CA PHE A 175 13.97 1.79 -14.96
C PHE A 175 14.73 0.47 -15.12
N MET A 176 14.07 -0.68 -14.96
CA MET A 176 14.74 -1.97 -15.12
C MET A 176 15.00 -2.27 -16.60
N PRO A 177 16.27 -2.51 -17.00
CA PRO A 177 16.63 -2.75 -18.40
C PRO A 177 16.07 -4.08 -18.91
N ASP A 178 15.94 -5.08 -18.04
CA ASP A 178 15.48 -6.42 -18.38
C ASP A 178 14.09 -6.68 -17.78
N SER A 179 13.05 -6.52 -18.59
CA SER A 179 11.69 -6.88 -18.18
C SER A 179 11.51 -8.39 -18.19
N THR A 180 11.45 -9.00 -17.01
CA THR A 180 11.04 -10.41 -16.84
C THR A 180 9.51 -10.53 -16.82
N ASP A 181 8.98 -11.74 -17.04
CA ASP A 181 7.55 -12.01 -16.89
C ASP A 181 7.05 -11.66 -15.49
N GLU A 182 7.84 -11.91 -14.45
CA GLU A 182 7.51 -11.55 -13.07
C GLU A 182 7.44 -10.03 -12.88
N SER A 183 8.40 -9.28 -13.44
CA SER A 183 8.40 -7.82 -13.43
C SER A 183 7.19 -7.25 -14.17
N ASN A 184 6.86 -7.81 -15.34
CA ASN A 184 5.71 -7.38 -16.14
C ASN A 184 4.38 -7.73 -15.47
N LEU A 185 4.30 -8.88 -14.79
CA LEU A 185 3.15 -9.25 -13.96
C LEU A 185 2.94 -8.24 -12.82
N LEU A 186 4.02 -7.89 -12.12
CA LEU A 186 3.98 -6.90 -11.05
C LEU A 186 3.58 -5.52 -11.57
N LEU A 187 4.09 -5.11 -12.73
CA LEU A 187 3.74 -3.86 -13.40
C LEU A 187 2.25 -3.80 -13.75
N GLY A 188 1.70 -4.84 -14.39
CA GLY A 188 0.28 -4.87 -14.73
C GLY A 188 -0.63 -4.91 -13.51
N THR A 189 -0.19 -5.56 -12.43
CA THR A 189 -0.89 -5.56 -11.14
C THR A 189 -0.90 -4.16 -10.52
N ALA A 190 0.24 -3.47 -10.50
CA ALA A 190 0.36 -2.11 -9.99
C ALA A 190 -0.48 -1.11 -10.81
N LEU A 191 -0.47 -1.20 -12.14
CA LEU A 191 -1.34 -0.38 -13.00
C LEU A 191 -2.82 -0.64 -12.72
N SER A 192 -3.23 -1.90 -12.57
CA SER A 192 -4.61 -2.23 -12.23
C SER A 192 -5.03 -1.70 -10.87
N ASN A 193 -4.17 -1.80 -9.86
CA ASN A 193 -4.50 -1.35 -8.51
C ASN A 193 -4.47 0.19 -8.41
N ARG A 194 -3.54 0.86 -9.10
CA ARG A 194 -3.50 2.33 -9.17
C ARG A 194 -4.74 2.91 -9.86
N ALA A 195 -5.19 2.28 -10.95
CA ALA A 195 -6.45 2.62 -11.59
C ALA A 195 -7.65 2.50 -10.64
N ALA A 196 -7.67 1.47 -9.79
CA ALA A 196 -8.69 1.34 -8.75
C ALA A 196 -8.61 2.48 -7.71
N CYS A 197 -7.40 2.85 -7.25
CA CYS A 197 -7.22 4.00 -6.35
C CYS A 197 -7.82 5.28 -6.94
N PHE A 198 -7.56 5.55 -8.22
CA PHE A 198 -8.11 6.73 -8.89
C PHE A 198 -9.64 6.77 -8.89
N LEU A 199 -10.29 5.64 -9.16
CA LEU A 199 -11.75 5.54 -9.15
C LEU A 199 -12.36 5.68 -7.75
N GLU A 200 -11.64 5.26 -6.71
CA GLU A 200 -12.08 5.45 -5.33
C GLU A 200 -11.84 6.89 -4.86
N MET A 201 -10.70 7.49 -5.20
CA MET A 201 -10.41 8.91 -4.95
C MET A 201 -11.42 9.83 -5.66
N GLU A 202 -11.80 9.48 -6.90
CA GLU A 202 -12.79 10.22 -7.67
C GLU A 202 -14.14 10.28 -6.95
N SER A 203 -14.62 9.15 -6.42
CA SER A 203 -15.88 9.10 -5.68
C SER A 203 -15.91 9.99 -4.41
N ARG A 204 -14.73 10.39 -3.92
CA ARG A 204 -14.53 11.23 -2.73
C ARG A 204 -14.14 12.66 -3.07
N ALA A 205 -13.85 12.96 -4.33
CA ALA A 205 -13.44 14.28 -4.77
C ALA A 205 -14.64 15.24 -4.84
N SER A 206 -14.44 16.48 -4.41
CA SER A 206 -15.48 17.52 -4.44
C SER A 206 -15.51 18.33 -5.74
N SER A 207 -14.38 18.41 -6.45
CA SER A 207 -14.25 19.16 -7.71
C SER A 207 -14.49 18.25 -8.91
N VAL A 208 -15.44 18.62 -9.78
CA VAL A 208 -15.74 17.89 -11.04
C VAL A 208 -14.52 17.84 -11.96
N ALA A 209 -13.75 18.92 -12.04
CA ALA A 209 -12.53 18.95 -12.84
C ALA A 209 -11.48 17.95 -12.30
N PHE A 210 -11.38 17.84 -10.97
CA PHE A 210 -10.49 16.87 -10.34
C PHE A 210 -10.99 15.43 -10.51
N GLN A 211 -12.29 15.18 -10.35
CA GLN A 211 -12.91 13.89 -10.65
C GLN A 211 -12.58 13.43 -12.07
N LYS A 212 -12.81 14.29 -13.07
CA LYS A 212 -12.49 13.99 -14.47
C LYS A 212 -11.02 13.62 -14.68
N SER A 213 -10.10 14.38 -14.10
CA SER A 213 -8.66 14.07 -14.18
C SER A 213 -8.33 12.68 -13.61
N LEU A 214 -8.92 12.31 -12.47
CA LEU A 214 -8.72 10.99 -11.86
C LEU A 214 -9.28 9.86 -12.74
N VAL A 215 -10.46 10.03 -13.32
CA VAL A 215 -11.04 9.05 -14.27
C VAL A 215 -10.14 8.88 -15.50
N GLU A 216 -9.65 9.98 -16.07
CA GLU A 216 -8.75 9.94 -17.22
C GLU A 216 -7.42 9.22 -16.87
N GLN A 217 -6.87 9.44 -15.66
CA GLN A 217 -5.69 8.71 -15.19
C GLN A 217 -5.96 7.21 -15.06
N ALA A 218 -7.11 6.80 -14.52
CA ALA A 218 -7.51 5.39 -14.44
C ALA A 218 -7.60 4.73 -15.83
N ILE A 219 -8.18 5.44 -16.82
CA ILE A 219 -8.28 4.97 -18.20
C ILE A 219 -6.89 4.84 -18.83
N ARG A 220 -6.00 5.83 -18.62
CA ARG A 220 -4.62 5.79 -19.13
C ARG A 220 -3.88 4.57 -18.60
N ASP A 221 -3.94 4.31 -17.30
CA ASP A 221 -3.30 3.14 -16.68
C ASP A 221 -3.81 1.82 -17.25
N CYS A 222 -5.13 1.66 -17.35
CA CYS A 222 -5.72 0.44 -17.90
C CYS A 222 -5.36 0.27 -19.38
N THR A 223 -5.38 1.36 -20.15
CA THR A 223 -5.04 1.35 -21.58
C THR A 223 -3.58 0.98 -21.80
N ASN A 224 -2.67 1.56 -21.02
CA ASN A 224 -1.24 1.28 -21.11
C ASN A 224 -0.97 -0.20 -20.79
N ALA A 225 -1.59 -0.74 -19.74
CA ALA A 225 -1.47 -2.15 -19.41
C ALA A 225 -2.03 -3.06 -20.53
N LEU A 226 -3.25 -2.80 -21.02
CA LEU A 226 -3.91 -3.65 -22.01
C LEU A 226 -3.28 -3.58 -23.41
N LYS A 227 -2.70 -2.44 -23.79
CA LYS A 227 -2.01 -2.27 -25.09
C LYS A 227 -0.55 -2.74 -25.07
N SER A 228 0.00 -3.05 -23.89
CA SER A 228 1.37 -3.52 -23.78
C SER A 228 1.54 -4.89 -24.47
N SER A 229 2.62 -5.05 -25.24
CA SER A 229 2.90 -6.29 -25.97
C SER A 229 3.06 -7.52 -25.07
N TRP A 230 3.54 -7.33 -23.85
CA TRP A 230 3.72 -8.38 -22.85
C TRP A 230 2.40 -8.83 -22.19
N ALA A 231 1.35 -8.00 -22.20
CA ALA A 231 0.16 -8.23 -21.40
C ALA A 231 -0.59 -9.54 -21.71
N PRO A 232 -0.80 -9.96 -22.98
CA PRO A 232 -1.54 -11.19 -23.27
C PRO A 232 -0.80 -12.47 -22.85
N GLN A 233 0.52 -12.41 -22.75
CA GLN A 233 1.38 -13.57 -22.45
C GLN A 233 1.66 -13.69 -20.95
N VAL A 234 1.83 -12.54 -20.29
CA VAL A 234 2.27 -12.48 -18.90
C VAL A 234 1.10 -12.35 -17.92
N LEU A 235 0.05 -11.59 -18.26
CA LEU A 235 -1.00 -11.31 -17.30
C LEU A 235 -2.00 -12.46 -17.19
N PRO A 236 -2.27 -12.96 -15.97
CA PRO A 236 -3.36 -13.88 -15.74
C PRO A 236 -4.68 -13.29 -16.22
N ARG A 237 -5.56 -14.15 -16.76
CA ARG A 237 -6.89 -13.74 -17.26
C ARG A 237 -7.69 -12.93 -16.22
N ARG A 238 -7.53 -13.23 -14.93
CA ARG A 238 -8.14 -12.45 -13.83
C ARG A 238 -7.72 -10.98 -13.84
N ILE A 239 -6.44 -10.69 -14.02
CA ILE A 239 -5.91 -9.32 -14.05
C ILE A 239 -6.35 -8.62 -15.34
N LEU A 240 -6.29 -9.29 -16.49
CA LEU A 240 -6.79 -8.75 -17.76
C LEU A 240 -8.28 -8.37 -17.68
N ASN A 241 -9.10 -9.24 -17.07
CA ASN A 241 -10.51 -8.95 -16.86
C ASN A 241 -10.72 -7.78 -15.88
N LYS A 242 -9.92 -7.70 -14.81
CA LYS A 242 -9.97 -6.58 -13.86
C LYS A 242 -9.62 -5.25 -14.54
N LEU A 243 -8.58 -5.23 -15.37
CA LEU A 243 -8.18 -4.05 -16.15
C LEU A 243 -9.29 -3.59 -17.10
N LYS A 244 -9.87 -4.51 -17.88
CA LYS A 244 -11.00 -4.21 -18.79
C LYS A 244 -12.20 -3.67 -18.02
N PHE A 245 -12.61 -4.36 -16.96
CA PHE A 245 -13.72 -3.93 -16.12
C PHE A 245 -13.48 -2.54 -15.51
N THR A 246 -12.26 -2.27 -15.03
CA THR A 246 -11.89 -0.96 -14.46
C THR A 246 -11.89 0.12 -15.54
N GLN A 247 -11.39 -0.17 -16.73
CA GLN A 247 -11.44 0.73 -17.88
C GLN A 247 -12.88 1.05 -18.28
N ASP A 248 -13.73 0.05 -18.45
CA ASP A 248 -15.14 0.22 -18.83
C ASP A 248 -15.89 1.03 -17.77
N LYS A 249 -15.64 0.73 -16.48
CA LYS A 249 -16.21 1.48 -15.34
C LYS A 249 -15.75 2.95 -15.35
N ALA A 250 -14.49 3.22 -15.69
CA ALA A 250 -13.97 4.56 -15.78
C ALA A 250 -14.55 5.31 -16.99
N MET A 251 -14.60 4.68 -18.17
CA MET A 251 -15.19 5.24 -19.38
C MET A 251 -16.67 5.60 -19.21
N ALA A 252 -17.42 4.83 -18.42
CA ALA A 252 -18.82 5.13 -18.11
C ALA A 252 -19.03 6.35 -17.19
N ARG A 253 -17.95 6.89 -16.58
CA ARG A 253 -17.98 8.08 -15.73
C ARG A 253 -17.56 9.37 -16.47
N LEU A 254 -17.04 9.26 -17.70
CA LEU A 254 -16.76 10.39 -18.59
C LEU A 254 -17.99 10.81 -19.39
#